data_AF-A0A378XV78-F1
#
_entry.id   AF-A0A378XV78-F1
#
_cell.length_a   1.000
_cell.length_b   1.000
_cell.length_c   1.000
_cell.angle_alpha   90.00
_cell.angle_beta   90.00
_cell.angle_gamma   90.00
#
_symmetry.space_group_name_H-M   'P 1'
#
loop_
_entity.id
_entity.type
_entity.pdbx_description
1 polymer ?
#
loop_
_entity_poly.entity_id
_entity_poly.type
_entity_poly.pdbx_seq_one_letter_code
_entity_poly.pdbx_strand_id
1 'polypeptide(L)' 'MTNEEFLRKCDEPVDIEKVERAIENLIHGKPRFSIPVQPDDDDVLVNRALQELKRLKSKVK' A
#
# COMPACT_ATOMS: atom_id res chain seq x y z
N MET A 1 15.30 4.54 -2.27
CA MET A 1 14.59 4.38 -0.99
C MET A 1 15.15 3.17 -0.29
N THR A 2 15.44 3.27 1.00
CA THR A 2 15.87 2.13 1.82
C THR A 2 14.67 1.27 2.23
N ASN A 3 14.91 0.05 2.71
CA ASN A 3 13.85 -0.81 3.22
C ASN A 3 13.11 -0.17 4.41
N GLU A 4 13.83 0.55 5.29
CA GLU A 4 13.23 1.26 6.42
C GLU A 4 12.28 2.39 5.97
N GLU A 5 12.66 3.13 4.94
CA GLU A 5 11.81 4.18 4.37
C GLU A 5 10.55 3.59 3.71
N PHE A 6 10.65 2.43 3.06
CA PHE A 6 9.49 1.71 2.53
C PHE A 6 8.53 1.31 3.64
N LEU A 7 9.05 0.67 4.69
CA LEU A 7 8.26 0.21 5.83
C LEU A 7 7.58 1.37 6.55
N ARG A 8 8.31 2.47 6.81
CA ARG A 8 7.73 3.67 7.42
C ARG A 8 6.58 4.24 6.59
N LYS A 9 6.75 4.31 5.27
CA LYS A 9 5.67 4.72 4.37
C LYS A 9 4.51 3.73 4.44
N CYS A 10 4.75 2.44 4.57
CA CYS A 10 3.68 1.44 4.67
C CYS A 10 2.88 1.49 5.99
N ASP A 11 3.40 2.17 7.02
CA ASP A 11 2.74 2.35 8.31
C ASP A 11 1.83 3.60 8.37
N GLU A 12 1.83 4.46 7.35
CA GLU A 12 0.97 5.65 7.28
C GLU A 12 -0.53 5.28 7.14
N PRO A 13 -1.45 6.14 7.59
CA PRO A 13 -2.89 5.90 7.44
C PRO A 13 -3.28 5.57 5.99
N VAL A 14 -4.16 4.57 5.85
CA VAL A 14 -4.65 4.11 4.56
C VAL A 14 -5.65 5.10 3.99
N ASP A 15 -5.38 5.58 2.77
CA ASP A 15 -6.34 6.29 1.94
C ASP A 15 -7.08 5.27 1.06
N ILE A 16 -8.35 5.01 1.39
CA ILE A 16 -9.15 3.94 0.76
C ILE A 16 -9.38 4.20 -0.72
N GLU A 17 -9.65 5.44 -1.14
CA GLU A 17 -9.89 5.76 -2.56
C GLU A 17 -8.64 5.52 -3.40
N LYS A 18 -7.46 5.83 -2.85
CA LYS A 18 -6.18 5.54 -3.52
C LYS A 18 -5.92 4.04 -3.62
N VAL A 19 -6.26 3.28 -2.56
CA VAL A 19 -6.13 1.82 -2.55
C VAL A 19 -7.07 1.15 -3.55
N GLU A 20 -8.32 1.59 -3.63
CA GLU A 20 -9.28 1.08 -4.61
C GLU A 20 -8.75 1.26 -6.04
N ARG A 21 -8.27 2.46 -6.37
CA ARG A 21 -7.64 2.73 -7.66
C ARG A 21 -6.38 1.88 -7.89
N ALA A 22 -5.54 1.68 -6.88
CA ALA A 22 -4.35 0.84 -6.99
C ALA A 22 -4.71 -0.63 -7.25
N ILE A 23 -5.76 -1.15 -6.61
CA ILE A 23 -6.30 -2.50 -6.83
C ILE A 23 -6.87 -2.60 -8.26
N GLU A 24 -7.65 -1.62 -8.70
CA GLU A 24 -8.17 -1.58 -10.07
C GLU A 24 -7.02 -1.57 -11.10
N ASN A 25 -5.99 -0.76 -10.88
CA ASN A 25 -4.81 -0.71 -11.75
C ASN A 25 -4.12 -2.08 -11.83
N LEU A 26 -3.96 -2.77 -10.70
CA LEU A 26 -3.39 -4.12 -10.66
C LEU A 26 -4.24 -5.13 -11.45
N ILE A 27 -5.57 -5.13 -11.24
CA ILE A 27 -6.50 -6.02 -11.94
C ILE A 27 -6.43 -5.79 -13.46
N HIS A 28 -6.33 -4.54 -13.89
CA HIS A 28 -6.24 -4.18 -15.31
C HIS A 28 -4.82 -4.26 -15.90
N GLY A 29 -3.83 -4.71 -15.12
CA GLY A 29 -2.44 -4.84 -15.58
C GLY A 29 -1.75 -3.50 -15.86
N LYS A 30 -2.20 -2.41 -15.22
CA LYS A 30 -1.65 -1.05 -15.33
C LYS A 30 -1.12 -0.49 -14.00
N PRO A 31 -0.47 -1.29 -13.13
CA PRO A 31 0.02 -0.75 -11.87
C PRO A 31 1.08 0.34 -12.09
N ARG A 32 0.99 1.39 -11.29
CA ARG A 32 1.96 2.46 -11.21
C ARG A 32 3.08 2.05 -10.25
N PHE A 33 4.25 1.80 -10.83
CA PHE A 33 5.49 1.60 -10.09
C PHE A 33 6.50 2.65 -10.53
N SER A 34 7.24 3.21 -9.58
CA SER A 34 8.28 4.18 -9.89
C SER A 34 9.60 3.84 -9.20
N ILE A 35 10.71 4.26 -9.83
CA ILE A 35 12.04 4.20 -9.24
C ILE A 35 12.61 5.63 -9.28
N PRO A 36 12.82 6.29 -8.13
CA PRO A 36 12.64 5.77 -6.78
C PRO A 36 11.18 5.66 -6.36
N VAL A 37 10.86 4.62 -5.58
CA VAL A 37 9.50 4.31 -5.09
C VAL A 37 8.88 5.49 -4.35
N GLN A 38 7.65 5.83 -4.74
CA GLN A 38 6.86 6.92 -4.20
C GLN A 38 5.79 6.43 -3.22
N PRO A 39 5.36 7.26 -2.25
CA PRO A 39 4.29 6.88 -1.32
C PRO A 39 2.95 6.53 -1.99
N ASP A 40 2.70 7.09 -3.18
CA ASP A 40 1.48 6.90 -3.96
C ASP A 40 1.64 5.84 -5.07
N ASP A 41 2.72 5.05 -5.04
CA ASP A 41 2.84 3.88 -5.93
C ASP A 41 1.86 2.78 -5.50
N ASP A 42 1.36 2.03 -6.49
CA ASP A 42 0.27 1.09 -6.27
C ASP A 42 0.66 -0.07 -5.35
N ASP A 43 1.92 -0.52 -5.38
CA ASP A 43 2.47 -1.52 -4.44
C ASP A 43 2.50 -1.01 -3.00
N VAL A 44 2.89 0.24 -2.79
CA VAL A 44 2.92 0.86 -1.46
C VAL A 44 1.51 0.97 -0.89
N LEU A 45 0.56 1.46 -1.68
CA LEU A 45 -0.84 1.61 -1.27
C LEU A 45 -1.47 0.26 -0.93
N VAL A 46 -1.26 -0.76 -1.75
CA VAL A 46 -1.78 -2.12 -1.51
C VAL A 46 -1.13 -2.74 -0.27
N ASN A 47 0.17 -2.55 -0.08
CA ASN A 47 0.85 -3.06 1.11
C ASN A 47 0.34 -2.38 2.39
N ARG A 48 0.09 -1.06 2.38
CA ARG A 48 -0.55 -0.33 3.49
C ARG A 48 -1.89 -0.96 3.87
N ALA A 49 -2.74 -1.21 2.87
CA ALA A 49 -4.06 -1.83 3.09
C ALA A 49 -3.94 -3.23 3.72
N LEU A 50 -3.01 -4.06 3.22
CA LEU A 50 -2.76 -5.39 3.78
C LEU A 50 -2.26 -5.34 5.23
N GLN A 51 -1.44 -4.35 5.60
CA GLN A 51 -1.00 -4.18 6.97
C GLN A 51 -2.14 -3.83 7.92
N GLU A 52 -3.03 -2.90 7.54
CA GLU A 52 -4.21 -2.58 8.34
C GLU A 52 -5.14 -3.79 8.51
N LEU A 53 -5.37 -4.57 7.45
CA LEU A 53 -6.13 -5.83 7.56
C LEU A 53 -5.49 -6.82 8.54
N LYS A 54 -4.15 -6.95 8.52
CA LYS A 54 -3.41 -7.79 9.49
C LYS A 54 -3.55 -7.26 10.93
N ARG A 55 -3.49 -5.94 11.13
CA ARG A 55 -3.70 -5.28 12.43
C ARG A 55 -5.11 -5.55 12.95
N LEU A 56 -6.14 -5.37 12.12
CA LEU A 56 -7.53 -5.66 12.47
C LEU A 56 -7.73 -7.14 12.81
N LYS A 57 -7.22 -8.07 11.98
CA LYS A 57 -7.28 -9.50 12.27
C LYS A 57 -6.64 -9.86 13.62
N SER A 58 -5.53 -9.20 13.96
CA SER A 58 -4.82 -9.42 15.22
C SER A 58 -5.56 -8.88 16.44
N LYS A 59 -6.43 -7.87 16.27
CA LYS A 59 -7.27 -7.28 17.33
C LYS A 59 -8.52 -8.11 17.64
N VAL A 60 -8.96 -8.99 16.74
CA VAL A 60 -10.12 -9.87 16.91
C VAL A 60 -9.73 -11.16 17.65
N LYS A 61 -8.84 -11.07 18.64
CA LYS A 61 -8.38 -12.20 19.46
C LYS A 61 -9.03 -12.20 20.84
#